data_AF-A0A2Z6ZVJ3-F1
#
_entry.id   AF-A0A2Z6ZVJ3-F1
#
_cell.length_a   1.000
_cell.length_b   1.000
_cell.length_c   1.000
_cell.angle_alpha   90.00
_cell.angle_beta   90.00
_cell.angle_gamma   90.00
#
_symmetry.space_group_name_H-M   'P 1'
#
loop_
_entity.id
_entity.type
_entity.pdbx_description
1 polymer ?
#
loop_
_entity_poly.entity_id
_entity_poly.type
_entity_poly.pdbx_seq_one_letter_code
_entity_poly.pdbx_strand_id
1 'polypeptide(L)' 'MVSMKNPLAAILDSNRFNGLNYQDWLRNLNLVLASEKLLYTIEKYPLEETPANISPEELITLNQ' A
#
# COMPACT_ATOMS: atom_id res chain seq x y z
N MET A 1 6.22 -0.37 -25.39
CA MET A 1 6.87 -1.30 -24.44
C MET A 1 7.38 -0.50 -23.27
N VAL A 2 6.87 -0.74 -22.06
CA VAL A 2 7.40 -0.06 -20.86
C VAL A 2 8.78 -0.65 -20.61
N SER A 3 9.82 0.16 -20.85
CA SER A 3 11.19 -0.20 -20.50
C SER A 3 11.26 -0.28 -18.98
N MET A 4 11.15 -1.50 -18.45
CA MET A 4 11.32 -1.75 -17.02
C MET A 4 12.79 -1.52 -16.68
N LYS A 5 13.10 -0.32 -16.21
CA LYS A 5 14.42 0.05 -15.68
C LYS A 5 14.81 -0.82 -14.48
N ASN A 6 13.84 -1.48 -13.86
CA ASN A 6 14.05 -2.42 -12.77
C ASN A 6 13.92 -3.88 -13.27
N PRO A 7 15.01 -4.68 -13.28
CA PRO A 7 14.95 -6.08 -13.67
C PRO A 7 14.03 -6.92 -12.78
N LEU A 8 13.73 -6.46 -11.55
CA LEU A 8 12.79 -7.14 -10.65
C LEU A 8 11.33 -6.92 -11.05
N ALA A 9 11.00 -5.89 -11.82
CA ALA A 9 9.61 -5.63 -12.21
C ALA A 9 9.04 -6.75 -13.11
N ALA A 10 9.89 -7.50 -13.82
CA ALA A 10 9.49 -8.68 -14.58
C ALA A 10 8.85 -9.79 -13.72
N ILE A 11 9.09 -9.79 -12.39
CA ILE A 11 8.48 -10.76 -11.48
C ILE A 11 6.97 -10.51 -11.33
N LEU A 12 6.52 -9.26 -11.46
CA LEU A 12 5.11 -8.89 -11.39
C LEU A 12 4.36 -9.29 -12.66
N ASP A 13 5.03 -9.23 -13.82
CA ASP A 13 4.48 -9.74 -15.08
C ASP A 13 4.39 -11.27 -15.08
N SER A 14 5.36 -11.95 -14.45
CA SER A 14 5.41 -13.41 -14.35
C SER A 14 4.45 -13.97 -13.29
N ASN A 15 4.21 -13.20 -12.21
CA ASN A 15 3.28 -13.55 -11.13
C ASN A 15 2.18 -12.49 -11.02
N ARG A 16 1.44 -12.29 -12.11
CA ARG A 16 0.30 -11.38 -12.13
C ARG A 16 -0.72 -11.77 -11.07
N PHE A 17 -1.37 -10.76 -10.50
CA PHE A 17 -2.44 -10.96 -9.54
C PHE A 17 -3.58 -11.76 -10.18
N ASN A 18 -3.94 -12.88 -9.56
CA ASN A 18 -5.00 -13.78 -10.02
C ASN A 18 -6.14 -13.95 -8.99
N GLY A 19 -6.17 -13.12 -7.94
CA GLY A 19 -7.11 -13.22 -6.83
C GLY A 19 -6.70 -14.22 -5.74
N LEU A 20 -6.18 -15.38 -6.13
CA LEU A 20 -5.78 -16.45 -5.20
C LEU A 20 -4.36 -16.27 -4.66
N ASN A 21 -3.49 -15.57 -5.39
CA ASN A 21 -2.08 -15.37 -5.07
C ASN A 21 -1.78 -14.03 -4.39
N TYR A 22 -2.75 -13.46 -3.65
CA TYR A 22 -2.62 -12.12 -3.06
C TYR A 22 -1.34 -11.95 -2.23
N GLN A 23 -1.00 -12.94 -1.40
CA GLN A 23 0.19 -12.90 -0.54
C GLN A 23 1.49 -12.87 -1.36
N ASP A 24 1.58 -13.73 -2.38
CA ASP A 24 2.76 -13.79 -3.25
C ASP A 24 2.89 -12.53 -4.11
N TRP A 25 1.77 -12.05 -4.64
CA TRP A 25 1.73 -10.81 -5.41
C TRP A 25 2.14 -9.60 -4.55
N LEU A 26 1.60 -9.47 -3.33
CA LEU A 26 1.94 -8.39 -2.41
C LEU A 26 3.42 -8.43 -2.02
N ARG A 27 3.98 -9.62 -1.79
CA ARG A 27 5.40 -9.79 -1.48
C ARG A 27 6.29 -9.40 -2.65
N ASN A 28 5.92 -9.81 -3.87
CA ASN A 28 6.61 -9.43 -5.09
C ASN A 28 6.54 -7.91 -5.33
N LEU A 29 5.41 -7.28 -5.03
CA LEU A 29 5.23 -5.83 -5.12
C LEU A 29 6.15 -5.10 -4.14
N ASN A 30 6.20 -5.54 -2.87
CA ASN A 30 7.08 -4.95 -1.87
C ASN A 30 8.56 -5.07 -2.24
N LEU A 31 8.97 -6.17 -2.89
CA LEU A 31 10.35 -6.35 -3.36
C LEU A 31 10.73 -5.35 -4.46
N VAL A 32 9.84 -5.13 -5.43
CA VAL A 32 10.07 -4.15 -6.51
C VAL A 32 10.17 -2.75 -5.92
N LEU A 33 9.26 -2.38 -5.03
CA LEU A 33 9.27 -1.07 -4.36
C LEU A 33 10.50 -0.87 -3.45
N ALA A 34 10.98 -1.92 -2.79
CA ALA A 34 12.21 -1.91 -2.01
C ALA A 34 13.42 -1.57 -2.88
N SER A 35 13.51 -2.25 -4.03
CA SER A 35 14.60 -2.09 -4.97
C SER A 35 14.65 -0.69 -5.58
N GLU A 36 13.50 -0.04 -5.75
CA GLU A 36 13.42 1.34 -6.24
C GLU A 36 13.56 2.38 -5.11
N LYS A 37 13.83 1.94 -3.87
CA LYS A 37 13.84 2.77 -2.65
C LYS A 37 12.52 3.54 -2.41
N LEU A 38 11.42 3.09 -3.00
CA LEU A 38 10.08 3.70 -2.89
C LEU A 38 9.31 3.21 -1.65
N LEU A 39 9.88 2.27 -0.90
CA LEU A 39 9.27 1.69 0.30
C LEU A 39 8.97 2.74 1.40
N TYR A 40 9.72 3.86 1.39
CA TYR A 40 9.50 4.99 2.29
C TYR A 40 8.13 5.67 2.13
N THR A 41 7.39 5.40 1.04
CA THR A 41 6.03 5.90 0.85
C THR A 41 4.96 4.97 1.45
N ILE A 42 5.24 3.66 1.56
CA ILE A 42 4.26 2.68 2.09
C ILE A 42 4.29 2.63 3.61
N GLU A 43 5.48 2.55 4.23
CA GLU A 43 5.57 2.51 5.70
C GLU A 43 5.29 3.86 6.36
N LYS A 44 5.46 4.97 5.62
CA LYS A 44 5.31 6.33 6.15
C LYS A 44 3.94 6.96 5.88
N TYR A 45 2.99 6.20 5.33
CA TYR A 45 1.59 6.43 5.64
C TYR A 45 1.23 5.45 6.77
N PRO A 46 1.46 5.81 8.05
CA PRO A 46 0.36 5.53 8.95
C PRO A 46 -0.83 6.22 8.27
N LEU A 47 -1.90 5.47 8.03
CA LEU A 47 -3.19 6.12 8.06
C LEU A 47 -3.21 6.82 9.42
N GLU A 48 -2.80 8.09 9.46
CA GLU A 48 -3.51 9.04 10.32
C GLU A 48 -4.94 8.88 9.84
N GLU A 49 -5.65 7.95 10.48
CA GLU A 49 -7.05 8.09 10.80
C GLU A 49 -7.15 9.51 11.31
N THR A 50 -7.40 10.46 10.42
CA THR A 50 -7.60 11.85 10.79
C THR A 50 -8.73 11.86 11.81
N PRO A 51 -8.50 12.15 13.09
CA PRO A 51 -9.57 12.59 13.98
C PRO A 51 -9.54 14.12 13.88
N ALA A 52 -9.71 14.66 12.68
CA ALA A 52 -9.59 16.10 12.44
C ALA A 52 -10.85 16.71 11.83
N ASN A 53 -11.97 15.97 11.85
CA ASN A 53 -13.30 16.52 11.65
C ASN A 53 -14.34 15.79 12.52
N ILE A 54 -14.05 15.65 13.80
CA ILE A 54 -15.10 15.54 14.80
C ILE A 54 -14.94 16.75 15.70
N SER A 55 -15.80 17.75 15.48
CA SER A 55 -16.02 18.82 16.45
C SER A 55 -16.33 18.16 17.80
N PRO A 56 -15.88 18.72 18.94
CA PRO A 56 -16.24 18.20 20.26
C PRO A 56 -17.76 18.09 20.49
N GLU A 57 -18.60 18.73 19.67
CA GLU A 57 -20.06 18.57 19.68
C GLU A 57 -20.57 17.21 19.14
N GLU A 58 -19.84 16.53 18.25
CA GLU A 58 -20.29 15.23 17.68
C GLU A 58 -20.00 14.04 18.60
N LEU A 59 -19.12 14.20 19.60
CA LEU A 59 -18.77 13.14 20.56
C LEU A 59 -19.78 12.99 21.71
N ILE A 60 -20.74 13.89 21.85
CA ILE A 60 -21.68 13.90 22.97
C ILE A 60 -22.94 13.06 22.71
N THR A 61 -23.19 12.64 21.46
CA THR A 61 -24.42 11.93 21.05
C THR A 61 -24.31 10.40 21.11
N LEU A 62 -23.17 9.85 21.52
CA LEU A 62 -22.94 8.40 21.56
C LEU A 62 -23.06 7.78 22.97
N ASN A 63 -23.52 8.57 23.96
CA ASN A 63 -23.81 8.12 25.32
C ASN A 63 -25.21 8.57 25.81
N GLN A 64 -26.25 8.32 25.00
CA GLN A 64 -27.63 8.31 25.49
C GLN A 64 -28.25 6.93 25.34
#